data_AF-A0A838FL68-F1
#
_entry.id   AF-A0A838FL68-F1
#
_cell.length_a   1.000
_cell.length_b   1.000
_cell.length_c   1.000
_cell.angle_alpha   90.00
_cell.angle_beta   90.00
_cell.angle_gamma   90.00
#
_symmetry.space_group_name_H-M   'P 1'
#
loop_
_entity.id
_entity.type
_entity.pdbx_description
1 polymer ?
#
loop_
_entity_poly.entity_id
_entity_poly.type
_entity_poly.pdbx_seq_one_letter_code
_entity_poly.pdbx_strand_id
1 'polypeptide(L)'
;IGGAAINRNFGRRITYPGGRESEDIYEPGVFYCKDAFQGLDTMDELVDDEARAALVDRMRGEARTLREKGERKDDGPPTTDASVRSEARTDVPIPEPPFWGVREIEVDLDDVFPHLDLHVLFKLHWGGRGVKGKEWERLLDDDFRPRLERMWREQDYLRPRAVLGYFPCNSDGNDLVVYDPEDPAVELERLVFPRQSAHDRLCIADFYRPLDSGERDVVALQAVTAGSEVTEVMARLEREGEFADQLFVHGLGVQVAEGLAEWLHSEVRRELGMEADQGRRWSWGYPACPEQSEHEKVYRLLDAPGIGLTLTGGYAVEPEQSTLAIIAHHPQAVYFGMKSGRLPKQTAPDQVIADPRRRAGHRVGDDGTIWFDDDADSYEDSREEAIEENDPDVVAEADGAPAGAGREENGSGTDATNGAGRSGAPVGGRDEE
;
A
#
# COMPACT_ATOMS: atom_id res chain seq x y z
N ILE A 1 -20.22 -10.13 0.79
CA ILE A 1 -18.75 -10.20 1.05
C ILE A 1 -18.13 -8.85 0.70
N GLY A 2 -17.07 -8.47 1.39
CA GLY A 2 -16.35 -7.21 1.18
C GLY A 2 -15.11 -7.18 2.06
N GLY A 3 -14.31 -6.13 1.94
CA GLY A 3 -13.04 -5.96 2.66
C GLY A 3 -11.88 -5.62 1.73
N ALA A 4 -10.79 -5.10 2.28
CA ALA A 4 -9.69 -4.51 1.50
C ALA A 4 -9.07 -5.45 0.46
N ALA A 5 -8.99 -6.76 0.75
CA ALA A 5 -8.41 -7.75 -0.15
C ALA A 5 -9.42 -8.31 -1.19
N ILE A 6 -10.70 -7.94 -1.10
CA ILE A 6 -11.77 -8.50 -1.91
C ILE A 6 -12.21 -7.46 -2.96
N ASN A 7 -12.35 -7.90 -4.21
CA ASN A 7 -12.90 -7.08 -5.29
C ASN A 7 -14.05 -7.79 -6.01
N ARG A 8 -14.71 -7.07 -6.92
CA ARG A 8 -15.85 -7.59 -7.70
C ARG A 8 -15.49 -8.87 -8.45
N ASN A 9 -14.34 -8.88 -9.14
CA ASN A 9 -13.88 -10.03 -9.92
C ASN A 9 -13.61 -11.26 -9.04
N PHE A 10 -13.12 -11.07 -7.81
CA PHE A 10 -13.00 -12.16 -6.83
C PHE A 10 -14.37 -12.72 -6.48
N GLY A 11 -15.34 -11.85 -6.13
CA GLY A 11 -16.71 -12.27 -5.83
C GLY A 11 -17.36 -13.09 -6.96
N ARG A 12 -17.14 -12.68 -8.21
CA ARG A 12 -17.63 -13.42 -9.39
C ARG A 12 -16.93 -14.76 -9.60
N ARG A 13 -15.61 -14.85 -9.33
CA ARG A 13 -14.85 -16.10 -9.44
C ARG A 13 -15.34 -17.14 -8.42
N ILE A 14 -15.52 -16.73 -7.16
CA ILE A 14 -15.90 -17.67 -6.09
C ILE A 14 -17.38 -18.11 -6.15
N THR A 15 -18.19 -17.52 -7.05
CA THR A 15 -19.50 -18.09 -7.43
C THR A 15 -19.36 -19.55 -7.87
N TYR A 16 -18.21 -19.93 -8.44
CA TYR A 16 -17.85 -21.29 -8.81
C TYR A 16 -16.87 -21.87 -7.79
N PRO A 17 -17.34 -22.52 -6.70
CA PRO A 17 -16.47 -22.99 -5.62
C PRO A 17 -15.47 -24.07 -6.06
N GLY A 18 -15.81 -24.86 -7.09
CA GLY A 18 -14.88 -25.82 -7.70
C GLY A 18 -13.90 -25.20 -8.70
N GLY A 19 -13.83 -23.86 -8.77
CA GLY A 19 -12.98 -23.14 -9.71
C GLY A 19 -13.48 -23.24 -11.15
N ARG A 20 -12.60 -22.92 -12.11
CA ARG A 20 -12.97 -22.84 -13.53
C ARG A 20 -13.34 -24.18 -14.16
N GLU A 21 -12.79 -25.27 -13.64
CA GLU A 21 -12.99 -26.61 -14.19
C GLU A 21 -14.31 -27.25 -13.73
N SER A 22 -14.93 -26.69 -12.69
CA SER A 22 -16.25 -27.13 -12.21
C SER A 22 -17.37 -26.22 -12.75
N GLU A 23 -18.49 -26.85 -13.08
CA GLU A 23 -19.75 -26.17 -13.37
C GLU A 23 -20.58 -25.93 -12.10
N ASP A 24 -20.13 -26.41 -10.94
CA ASP A 24 -20.83 -26.22 -9.68
C ASP A 24 -20.89 -24.74 -9.33
N ILE A 25 -22.08 -24.29 -8.95
CA ILE A 25 -22.36 -22.91 -8.56
C ILE A 25 -22.77 -22.89 -7.10
N TYR A 26 -22.32 -21.87 -6.37
CA TYR A 26 -22.89 -21.54 -5.06
C TYR A 26 -24.30 -20.96 -5.25
N GLU A 27 -25.30 -21.84 -5.23
CA GLU A 27 -26.70 -21.54 -5.57
C GLU A 27 -27.28 -20.27 -4.91
N PRO A 28 -27.05 -19.96 -3.61
CA PRO A 28 -27.58 -18.75 -2.99
C PRO A 28 -27.08 -17.43 -3.60
N GLY A 29 -25.97 -17.46 -4.35
CA GLY A 29 -25.33 -16.28 -4.93
C GLY A 29 -24.21 -15.70 -4.06
N VAL A 30 -23.29 -15.00 -4.72
CA VAL A 30 -22.17 -14.28 -4.08
C VAL A 30 -22.27 -12.81 -4.44
N PHE A 31 -22.40 -11.97 -3.41
CA PHE A 31 -22.60 -10.53 -3.54
C PHE A 31 -21.40 -9.80 -2.97
N TYR A 32 -20.62 -9.18 -3.84
CA TYR A 32 -19.56 -8.27 -3.45
C TYR A 32 -20.13 -6.87 -3.27
N CYS A 33 -19.81 -6.24 -2.15
CA CYS A 33 -20.16 -4.87 -1.83
C CYS A 33 -18.87 -4.10 -1.54
N LYS A 34 -18.66 -2.97 -2.21
CA LYS A 34 -17.45 -2.15 -2.08
C LYS A 34 -17.38 -1.41 -0.74
N ASP A 35 -18.54 -1.10 -0.16
CA ASP A 35 -18.69 -0.39 1.10
C ASP A 35 -19.97 -0.82 1.84
N ALA A 36 -20.16 -0.30 3.05
CA ALA A 36 -21.30 -0.62 3.89
C ALA A 36 -22.64 -0.15 3.30
N PHE A 37 -22.67 0.96 2.57
CA PHE A 37 -23.89 1.50 1.97
C PHE A 37 -24.38 0.62 0.83
N GLN A 38 -23.49 0.22 -0.08
CA GLN A 38 -23.82 -0.75 -1.11
C GLN A 38 -24.23 -2.10 -0.49
N GLY A 39 -23.66 -2.46 0.66
CA GLY A 39 -24.11 -3.61 1.45
C GLY A 39 -25.57 -3.52 1.86
N LEU A 40 -26.00 -2.36 2.37
CA LEU A 40 -27.40 -2.11 2.73
C LEU A 40 -28.32 -2.17 1.50
N ASP A 41 -27.96 -1.48 0.41
CA ASP A 41 -28.72 -1.51 -0.84
C ASP A 41 -28.89 -2.95 -1.37
N THR A 42 -27.82 -3.75 -1.28
CA THR A 42 -27.86 -5.16 -1.68
C THR A 42 -28.79 -5.97 -0.78
N MET A 43 -28.79 -5.70 0.53
CA MET A 43 -29.68 -6.39 1.47
C MET A 43 -31.15 -6.03 1.22
N ASP A 44 -31.45 -4.78 0.89
CA ASP A 44 -32.80 -4.33 0.52
C ASP A 44 -33.30 -5.05 -0.74
N GLU A 45 -32.45 -5.24 -1.76
CA GLU A 45 -32.77 -6.08 -2.92
C GLU A 45 -32.98 -7.56 -2.53
N LEU A 46 -32.21 -8.09 -1.58
CA LEU A 46 -32.26 -9.51 -1.19
C LEU A 46 -33.49 -9.89 -0.35
N VAL A 47 -34.12 -8.94 0.34
CA VAL A 47 -35.32 -9.22 1.14
C VAL A 47 -36.62 -9.19 0.32
N ASP A 48 -36.59 -8.59 -0.87
CA ASP A 48 -37.70 -8.59 -1.82
C ASP A 48 -37.55 -9.75 -2.81
N ASP A 49 -38.59 -10.60 -2.94
CA ASP A 49 -38.50 -11.83 -3.73
C ASP A 49 -38.23 -11.58 -5.23
N GLU A 50 -38.81 -10.53 -5.81
CA GLU A 50 -38.66 -10.20 -7.23
C GLU A 50 -37.29 -9.58 -7.50
N ALA A 51 -36.88 -8.60 -6.68
CA ALA A 51 -35.56 -7.99 -6.76
C ALA A 51 -34.44 -9.00 -6.50
N ARG A 52 -34.62 -9.91 -5.52
CA ARG A 52 -33.67 -10.98 -5.23
C ARG A 52 -33.45 -11.89 -6.43
N ALA A 53 -34.53 -12.31 -7.09
CA ALA A 53 -34.42 -13.16 -8.28
C ALA A 53 -33.64 -12.45 -9.40
N ALA A 54 -33.97 -11.18 -9.66
CA ALA A 54 -33.28 -10.37 -10.65
C ALA A 54 -31.80 -10.12 -10.31
N LEU A 55 -31.49 -9.88 -9.04
CA LEU A 55 -30.13 -9.69 -8.54
C LEU A 55 -29.30 -10.98 -8.70
N VAL A 56 -29.82 -12.13 -8.27
CA VAL A 56 -29.14 -13.42 -8.41
C VAL A 56 -28.83 -13.73 -9.89
N ASP A 57 -29.80 -13.54 -10.78
CA ASP A 57 -29.61 -13.76 -12.21
C ASP A 57 -28.55 -12.82 -12.80
N ARG A 58 -28.56 -11.53 -12.41
CA ARG A 58 -27.53 -10.55 -12.79
C ARG A 58 -26.14 -11.00 -12.34
N MET A 59 -25.97 -11.37 -11.07
CA MET A 59 -24.67 -11.81 -10.54
C MET A 59 -24.15 -13.08 -11.21
N ARG A 60 -25.05 -14.03 -11.53
CA ARG A 60 -24.71 -15.26 -12.27
C ARG A 60 -24.30 -14.97 -13.70
N GLY A 61 -25.01 -14.06 -14.37
CA GLY A 61 -24.67 -13.60 -15.71
C GLY A 61 -23.26 -12.99 -15.75
N GLU A 62 -22.98 -12.05 -14.86
CA GLU A 62 -21.66 -11.43 -14.73
C GLU A 62 -20.55 -12.46 -14.42
N ALA A 63 -20.82 -13.43 -13.54
CA ALA A 63 -19.87 -14.49 -13.20
C ALA A 63 -19.57 -15.39 -14.40
N ARG A 64 -20.59 -15.74 -15.20
CA ARG A 64 -20.43 -16.49 -16.44
C ARG A 64 -19.61 -15.70 -17.46
N THR A 65 -19.93 -14.42 -17.68
CA THR A 65 -19.18 -13.57 -18.60
C THR A 65 -17.71 -13.45 -18.20
N LEU A 66 -17.41 -13.27 -16.91
CA LEU A 66 -16.03 -13.23 -16.42
C LEU A 66 -15.31 -14.57 -16.64
N ARG A 67 -16.01 -15.69 -16.44
CA ARG A 67 -15.46 -17.04 -16.66
C ARG A 67 -15.16 -17.29 -18.14
N GLU A 68 -16.08 -16.92 -19.03
CA GLU A 68 -15.94 -17.05 -20.49
C GLU A 68 -14.85 -16.14 -21.07
N LYS A 69 -14.66 -14.93 -20.51
CA LYS A 69 -13.56 -14.03 -20.87
C LYS A 69 -12.19 -14.67 -20.64
N GLY A 70 -12.09 -15.62 -19.70
CA GLY A 70 -10.84 -16.29 -19.34
C GLY A 70 -9.85 -15.35 -18.64
N GLU A 71 -8.68 -15.88 -18.26
CA GLU A 71 -7.55 -15.05 -17.85
C GLU A 71 -6.77 -14.63 -19.08
N ARG A 72 -6.42 -13.34 -19.15
CA ARG A 72 -5.35 -12.90 -20.05
C ARG A 72 -4.08 -13.62 -19.61
N LYS A 73 -3.56 -14.51 -20.46
CA LYS A 73 -2.24 -15.09 -20.22
C LYS A 73 -1.23 -13.95 -20.22
N ASP A 74 -0.47 -13.86 -19.13
CA ASP A 74 0.74 -13.07 -19.12
C ASP A 74 1.81 -13.90 -19.83
N ASP A 75 2.20 -13.48 -21.03
CA ASP A 75 3.22 -14.16 -21.82
C ASP A 75 4.64 -13.86 -21.32
N GLY A 76 4.77 -13.04 -20.25
CA GLY A 76 6.02 -12.81 -19.55
C GLY A 76 6.51 -14.07 -18.80
N PRO A 77 7.81 -14.11 -18.42
CA PRO A 77 8.33 -15.19 -17.59
C PRO A 77 7.59 -15.27 -16.25
N PRO A 78 7.55 -16.45 -15.62
CA PRO A 78 6.90 -16.60 -14.32
C PRO A 78 7.59 -15.71 -13.27
N THR A 79 6.85 -15.31 -12.24
CA THR A 79 7.38 -14.46 -11.17
C THR A 79 8.49 -15.13 -10.35
N THR A 80 8.61 -16.46 -10.45
CA THR A 80 9.70 -17.26 -9.86
C THR A 80 10.93 -17.36 -10.77
N ASP A 81 10.89 -16.80 -11.98
CA ASP A 81 12.04 -16.82 -12.89
C ASP A 81 13.14 -15.87 -12.37
N ALA A 82 14.28 -16.46 -12.01
CA ALA A 82 15.47 -15.77 -11.54
C ALA A 82 16.58 -15.67 -12.61
N SER A 83 16.30 -16.05 -13.86
CA SER A 83 17.32 -16.10 -14.92
C SER A 83 17.82 -14.73 -15.38
N VAL A 84 17.00 -13.68 -15.22
CA VAL A 84 17.32 -12.31 -15.61
C VAL A 84 17.01 -11.37 -14.46
N ARG A 85 18.06 -10.82 -13.84
CA ARG A 85 18.00 -9.79 -12.80
C ARG A 85 17.63 -8.43 -13.40
N SER A 86 17.10 -7.50 -12.60
CA SER A 86 17.00 -6.10 -13.02
C SER A 86 18.39 -5.44 -13.13
N GLU A 87 18.42 -4.30 -13.83
CA GLU A 87 19.60 -3.43 -13.97
C GLU A 87 19.90 -2.60 -12.71
N ALA A 88 19.36 -2.98 -11.54
CA ALA A 88 19.68 -2.34 -10.27
C ALA A 88 21.18 -2.44 -10.01
N ARG A 89 21.79 -1.31 -9.62
CA ARG A 89 23.22 -1.22 -9.37
C ARG A 89 23.67 -2.22 -8.30
N THR A 90 24.89 -2.71 -8.45
CA THR A 90 25.51 -3.67 -7.51
C THR A 90 26.81 -3.12 -6.91
N ASP A 91 27.13 -1.86 -7.19
CA ASP A 91 28.35 -1.16 -6.78
C ASP A 91 28.06 -0.10 -5.68
N VAL A 92 26.84 -0.08 -5.15
CA VAL A 92 26.42 0.86 -4.10
C VAL A 92 27.20 0.60 -2.81
N PRO A 93 27.74 1.61 -2.10
CA PRO A 93 28.41 1.40 -0.83
C PRO A 93 27.52 0.67 0.19
N ILE A 94 28.10 -0.32 0.89
CA ILE A 94 27.41 -1.08 1.93
C ILE A 94 27.58 -0.32 3.24
N PRO A 95 26.50 0.11 3.92
CA PRO A 95 26.60 0.78 5.20
C PRO A 95 27.02 -0.20 6.31
N GLU A 96 27.67 0.31 7.35
CA GLU A 96 27.97 -0.46 8.56
C GLU A 96 26.83 -0.26 9.57
N PRO A 97 26.14 -1.33 10.03
CA PRO A 97 25.08 -1.19 10.99
C PRO A 97 25.65 -0.92 12.39
N PRO A 98 24.93 -0.19 13.26
CA PRO A 98 25.41 0.13 14.60
C PRO A 98 25.48 -1.09 15.53
N PHE A 99 24.80 -2.18 15.16
CA PHE A 99 24.85 -3.47 15.82
C PHE A 99 24.47 -4.58 14.85
N TRP A 100 24.75 -5.81 15.26
CA TRP A 100 24.39 -7.02 14.55
C TRP A 100 23.39 -7.84 15.38
N GLY A 101 22.51 -8.59 14.70
CA GLY A 101 21.46 -9.36 15.32
C GLY A 101 20.25 -8.51 15.71
N VAL A 102 19.45 -9.03 16.63
CA VAL A 102 18.13 -8.49 16.99
C VAL A 102 18.21 -7.67 18.27
N ARG A 103 17.53 -6.52 18.29
CA ARG A 103 17.31 -5.73 19.49
C ARG A 103 15.88 -5.20 19.54
N GLU A 104 15.31 -5.23 20.72
CA GLU A 104 14.18 -4.35 21.02
C GLU A 104 14.68 -2.91 21.15
N ILE A 105 13.98 -2.00 20.49
CA ILE A 105 14.26 -0.58 20.50
C ILE A 105 13.24 0.06 21.44
N GLU A 106 13.74 0.85 22.40
CA GLU A 106 12.90 1.60 23.33
C GLU A 106 12.09 2.65 22.55
N VAL A 107 10.78 2.67 22.77
CA VAL A 107 9.86 3.58 22.08
C VAL A 107 9.38 4.62 23.07
N ASP A 108 9.72 5.89 22.80
CA ASP A 108 8.97 7.01 23.35
C ASP A 108 7.78 7.29 22.44
N LEU A 109 6.58 7.28 22.99
CA LEU A 109 5.37 7.50 22.21
C LEU A 109 5.39 8.91 21.58
N ASP A 110 5.95 9.91 22.26
CA ASP A 110 6.00 11.28 21.73
C ASP A 110 6.96 11.42 20.53
N ASP A 111 7.95 10.55 20.40
CA ASP A 111 8.80 10.45 19.19
C ASP A 111 8.06 9.83 18.01
N VAL A 112 7.01 9.03 18.26
CA VAL A 112 6.16 8.43 17.23
C VAL A 112 5.14 9.45 16.70
N PHE A 113 4.67 10.39 17.52
CA PHE A 113 3.62 11.34 17.12
C PHE A 113 3.91 12.09 15.79
N PRO A 114 5.12 12.64 15.55
CA PRO A 114 5.44 13.33 14.30
C PRO A 114 5.38 12.45 13.06
N HIS A 115 5.36 11.12 13.24
CA HIS A 115 5.34 10.12 12.20
C HIS A 115 3.93 9.59 11.91
N LEU A 116 2.90 10.11 12.59
CA LEU A 116 1.51 9.78 12.27
C LEU A 116 1.09 10.45 10.95
N ASP A 117 0.40 9.70 10.09
CA ASP A 117 -0.24 10.27 8.91
C ASP A 117 -1.59 10.86 9.30
N LEU A 118 -1.58 12.09 9.80
CA LEU A 118 -2.80 12.77 10.26
C LEU A 118 -3.83 12.97 9.15
N HIS A 119 -3.39 13.09 7.90
CA HIS A 119 -4.31 13.17 6.78
C HIS A 119 -5.09 11.87 6.63
N VAL A 120 -4.41 10.72 6.65
CA VAL A 120 -5.07 9.40 6.61
C VAL A 120 -5.91 9.18 7.88
N LEU A 121 -5.41 9.53 9.06
CA LEU A 121 -6.17 9.47 10.31
C LEU A 121 -7.52 10.19 10.16
N PHE A 122 -7.48 11.46 9.78
CA PHE A 122 -8.67 12.32 9.78
C PHE A 122 -9.59 12.05 8.59
N LYS A 123 -9.05 11.89 7.38
CA LYS A 123 -9.87 11.64 6.18
C LYS A 123 -10.38 10.21 6.11
N LEU A 124 -9.52 9.22 6.29
CA LEU A 124 -9.88 7.82 6.06
C LEU A 124 -10.48 7.19 7.32
N HIS A 125 -9.77 7.26 8.44
CA HIS A 125 -10.16 6.49 9.62
C HIS A 125 -11.24 7.18 10.47
N TRP A 126 -11.24 8.51 10.55
CA TRP A 126 -12.17 9.27 11.38
C TRP A 126 -13.35 9.88 10.60
N GLY A 127 -13.49 9.52 9.32
CA GLY A 127 -14.69 9.84 8.53
C GLY A 127 -14.69 11.22 7.86
N GLY A 128 -13.53 11.88 7.73
CA GLY A 128 -13.40 13.16 7.04
C GLY A 128 -13.45 13.11 5.49
N ARG A 129 -13.57 11.92 4.90
CA ARG A 129 -13.56 11.72 3.44
C ARG A 129 -14.68 12.53 2.77
N GLY A 130 -14.33 13.29 1.74
CA GLY A 130 -15.27 14.09 0.94
C GLY A 130 -15.61 15.47 1.51
N VAL A 131 -15.23 15.78 2.76
CA VAL A 131 -15.37 17.12 3.36
C VAL A 131 -14.24 18.02 2.85
N LYS A 132 -14.54 19.24 2.38
CA LYS A 132 -13.55 20.15 1.75
C LYS A 132 -13.72 21.61 2.20
N GLY A 133 -12.67 22.43 2.01
CA GLY A 133 -12.67 23.87 2.26
C GLY A 133 -13.00 24.24 3.72
N LYS A 134 -13.77 25.31 3.93
CA LYS A 134 -14.10 25.82 5.28
C LYS A 134 -14.80 24.82 6.20
N GLU A 135 -15.49 23.83 5.64
CA GLU A 135 -16.11 22.77 6.43
C GLU A 135 -15.06 21.79 6.96
N TRP A 136 -14.03 21.52 6.15
CA TRP A 136 -12.88 20.71 6.54
C TRP A 136 -12.04 21.40 7.62
N GLU A 137 -11.73 22.69 7.43
CA GLU A 137 -11.02 23.50 8.44
C GLU A 137 -11.74 23.47 9.80
N ARG A 138 -13.07 23.67 9.81
CA ARG A 138 -13.88 23.59 11.03
C ARG A 138 -13.88 22.19 11.65
N LEU A 139 -14.01 21.15 10.83
CA LEU A 139 -13.99 19.76 11.34
C LEU A 139 -12.65 19.42 11.99
N LEU A 140 -11.54 19.92 11.42
CA LEU A 140 -10.20 19.79 12.00
C LEU A 140 -10.09 20.52 13.33
N ASP A 141 -10.44 21.80 13.37
CA ASP A 141 -10.20 22.66 14.52
C ASP A 141 -11.18 22.42 15.68
N ASP A 142 -12.45 22.14 15.37
CA ASP A 142 -13.51 22.01 16.38
C ASP A 142 -13.66 20.57 16.91
N ASP A 143 -13.21 19.55 16.16
CA ASP A 143 -13.38 18.13 16.54
C ASP A 143 -12.08 17.33 16.48
N PHE A 144 -11.50 17.13 15.29
CA PHE A 144 -10.46 16.12 15.12
C PHE A 144 -9.14 16.44 15.83
N ARG A 145 -8.61 17.66 15.71
CA ARG A 145 -7.35 18.05 16.39
C ARG A 145 -7.51 18.02 17.93
N PRO A 146 -8.54 18.66 18.53
CA PRO A 146 -8.75 18.58 19.99
C PRO A 146 -9.01 17.16 20.49
N ARG A 147 -9.72 16.34 19.69
CA ARG A 147 -9.97 14.93 20.03
C ARG A 147 -8.68 14.13 20.04
N LEU A 148 -7.84 14.27 19.00
CA LEU A 148 -6.54 13.61 18.93
C LEU A 148 -5.67 14.00 20.12
N GLU A 149 -5.56 15.28 20.43
CA GLU A 149 -4.80 15.77 21.58
C GLU A 149 -5.31 15.16 22.89
N ARG A 150 -6.62 15.17 23.12
CA ARG A 150 -7.21 14.54 24.30
C ARG A 150 -6.91 13.05 24.36
N MET A 151 -7.14 12.32 23.28
CA MET A 151 -6.90 10.87 23.22
C MET A 151 -5.42 10.53 23.43
N TRP A 152 -4.51 11.27 22.80
CA TRP A 152 -3.07 11.07 22.94
C TRP A 152 -2.60 11.19 24.38
N ARG A 153 -3.08 12.23 25.08
CA ARG A 153 -2.72 12.54 26.46
C ARG A 153 -3.36 11.60 27.49
N GLU A 154 -4.59 11.16 27.23
CA GLU A 154 -5.40 10.43 28.22
C GLU A 154 -5.39 8.91 28.03
N GLN A 155 -4.99 8.42 26.86
CA GLN A 155 -4.95 6.98 26.59
C GLN A 155 -4.00 6.25 27.55
N ASP A 156 -4.39 5.04 27.91
CA ASP A 156 -3.60 4.09 28.70
C ASP A 156 -3.44 2.73 28.00
N TYR A 157 -3.82 2.66 26.72
CA TYR A 157 -3.94 1.43 25.93
C TYR A 157 -2.94 1.33 24.78
N LEU A 158 -2.23 2.40 24.43
CA LEU A 158 -1.12 2.31 23.49
C LEU A 158 0.10 1.78 24.24
N ARG A 159 0.56 0.58 23.84
CA ARG A 159 1.74 -0.09 24.37
C ARG A 159 2.69 -0.37 23.21
N PRO A 160 3.26 0.68 22.58
CA PRO A 160 4.06 0.50 21.39
C PRO A 160 5.33 -0.29 21.70
N ARG A 161 5.67 -1.24 20.84
CA ARG A 161 6.92 -1.99 20.91
C ARG A 161 7.52 -2.18 19.55
N ALA A 162 8.84 -2.12 19.48
CA ALA A 162 9.61 -2.15 18.24
C ALA A 162 10.81 -3.08 18.37
N VAL A 163 10.99 -3.96 17.39
CA VAL A 163 12.20 -4.77 17.22
C VAL A 163 12.85 -4.43 15.89
N LEU A 164 14.16 -4.26 15.93
CA LEU A 164 15.02 -4.06 14.78
C LEU A 164 16.12 -5.10 14.78
N GLY A 165 16.33 -5.72 13.63
CA GLY A 165 17.43 -6.65 13.40
C GLY A 165 18.26 -6.25 12.19
N TYR A 166 19.58 -6.26 12.33
CA TYR A 166 20.52 -6.13 11.23
C TYR A 166 21.24 -7.46 11.00
N PHE A 167 21.23 -7.94 9.76
CA PHE A 167 21.81 -9.23 9.40
C PHE A 167 22.70 -9.13 8.17
N PRO A 168 23.83 -9.87 8.12
CA PRO A 168 24.56 -10.04 6.88
C PRO A 168 23.66 -10.78 5.88
N CYS A 169 23.67 -10.37 4.61
CA CYS A 169 22.85 -11.00 3.59
C CYS A 169 23.50 -10.98 2.21
N ASN A 170 22.94 -11.78 1.30
CA ASN A 170 23.21 -11.69 -0.14
C ASN A 170 21.97 -12.07 -0.94
N SER A 171 21.86 -11.53 -2.14
CA SER A 171 20.89 -12.02 -3.12
C SER A 171 21.39 -13.26 -3.85
N ASP A 172 20.49 -14.24 -4.00
CA ASP A 172 20.69 -15.47 -4.77
C ASP A 172 19.47 -15.63 -5.70
N GLY A 173 19.56 -15.01 -6.88
CA GLY A 173 18.43 -14.91 -7.79
C GLY A 173 17.29 -14.06 -7.24
N ASN A 174 16.20 -14.69 -6.83
CA ASN A 174 15.03 -14.04 -6.25
C ASN A 174 15.00 -14.13 -4.72
N ASP A 175 15.92 -14.89 -4.13
CA ASP A 175 16.01 -15.09 -2.70
C ASP A 175 16.96 -14.06 -2.09
N LEU A 176 16.66 -13.65 -0.86
CA LEU A 176 17.61 -12.98 0.02
C LEU A 176 18.06 -13.98 1.08
N VAL A 177 19.31 -14.41 0.97
CA VAL A 177 19.97 -15.29 1.94
C VAL A 177 20.36 -14.45 3.15
N VAL A 178 19.85 -14.80 4.33
CA VAL A 178 20.13 -14.15 5.60
C VAL A 178 21.08 -15.03 6.41
N TYR A 179 22.21 -14.45 6.84
CA TYR A 179 23.24 -15.19 7.57
C TYR A 179 23.25 -14.87 9.06
N ASP A 180 23.88 -15.76 9.82
CA ASP A 180 24.13 -15.55 11.25
C ASP A 180 25.12 -14.38 11.41
N PRO A 181 24.76 -13.34 12.19
CA PRO A 181 25.66 -12.22 12.43
C PRO A 181 26.91 -12.57 13.25
N GLU A 182 26.88 -13.64 14.05
CA GLU A 182 28.03 -14.15 14.81
C GLU A 182 28.92 -15.07 13.95
N ASP A 183 28.32 -15.79 12.99
CA ASP A 183 29.03 -16.63 12.02
C ASP A 183 28.44 -16.48 10.60
N PRO A 184 28.93 -15.52 9.78
CA PRO A 184 28.41 -15.25 8.44
C PRO A 184 28.60 -16.37 7.40
N ALA A 185 29.14 -17.53 7.80
CA ALA A 185 29.14 -18.76 7.01
C ALA A 185 27.86 -19.60 7.20
N VAL A 186 27.09 -19.35 8.26
CA VAL A 186 25.84 -20.04 8.58
C VAL A 186 24.66 -19.28 7.98
N GLU A 187 23.90 -19.95 7.12
CA GLU A 187 22.62 -19.46 6.61
C GLU A 187 21.54 -19.69 7.68
N LEU A 188 20.83 -18.61 8.08
CA LEU A 188 19.71 -18.69 9.00
C LEU A 188 18.40 -18.96 8.25
N GLU A 189 18.16 -18.18 7.19
CA GLU A 189 16.92 -18.22 6.41
C GLU A 189 17.12 -17.73 4.96
N ARG A 190 16.14 -18.04 4.11
CA ARG A 190 16.00 -17.47 2.75
C ARG A 190 14.64 -16.80 2.61
N LEU A 191 14.62 -15.48 2.48
CA LEU A 191 13.40 -14.73 2.18
C LEU A 191 13.17 -14.73 0.66
N VAL A 192 12.01 -15.20 0.21
CA VAL A 192 11.72 -15.42 -1.22
C VAL A 192 10.83 -14.29 -1.73
N PHE A 193 11.25 -13.65 -2.82
CA PHE A 193 10.51 -12.54 -3.41
C PHE A 193 10.11 -12.82 -4.87
N PRO A 194 8.91 -12.39 -5.30
CA PRO A 194 8.56 -12.50 -6.71
C PRO A 194 9.28 -11.44 -7.54
N ARG A 195 9.55 -11.79 -8.79
CA ARG A 195 10.08 -10.89 -9.81
C ARG A 195 8.98 -10.45 -10.78
N GLN A 196 8.96 -9.18 -11.16
CA GLN A 196 8.06 -8.72 -12.23
C GLN A 196 8.25 -9.56 -13.50
N SER A 197 7.14 -9.97 -14.13
CA SER A 197 7.12 -10.71 -15.40
C SER A 197 7.44 -9.82 -16.61
N ALA A 198 7.33 -8.50 -16.45
CA ALA A 198 7.60 -7.51 -17.47
C ALA A 198 8.38 -6.31 -16.88
N HIS A 199 8.38 -5.18 -17.60
CA HIS A 199 9.02 -3.93 -17.16
C HIS A 199 10.53 -4.10 -16.93
N ASP A 200 11.05 -3.58 -15.82
CA ASP A 200 12.47 -3.65 -15.47
C ASP A 200 12.82 -4.91 -14.67
N ARG A 201 11.91 -5.90 -14.62
CA ARG A 201 12.10 -7.17 -13.91
C ARG A 201 12.51 -7.00 -12.44
N LEU A 202 11.93 -6.02 -11.76
CA LEU A 202 12.27 -5.73 -10.36
C LEU A 202 11.92 -6.91 -9.43
N CYS A 203 12.80 -7.12 -8.46
CA CYS A 203 12.66 -8.03 -7.33
C CYS A 203 13.33 -7.36 -6.12
N ILE A 204 12.79 -7.53 -4.91
CA ILE A 204 13.37 -6.92 -3.69
C ILE A 204 14.82 -7.38 -3.47
N ALA A 205 15.14 -8.64 -3.79
CA ALA A 205 16.50 -9.18 -3.69
C ALA A 205 17.52 -8.40 -4.55
N ASP A 206 17.09 -7.74 -5.63
CA ASP A 206 17.98 -6.99 -6.52
C ASP A 206 18.55 -5.72 -5.88
N PHE A 207 18.04 -5.32 -4.71
CA PHE A 207 18.57 -4.18 -3.97
C PHE A 207 19.69 -4.56 -2.99
N TYR A 208 20.13 -5.82 -3.00
CA TYR A 208 21.22 -6.34 -2.17
C TYR A 208 22.35 -6.96 -3.02
N ARG A 209 23.57 -7.00 -2.47
CA ARG A 209 24.74 -7.59 -3.11
C ARG A 209 24.49 -9.04 -3.53
N PRO A 210 24.71 -9.37 -4.82
CA PRO A 210 24.68 -10.75 -5.29
C PRO A 210 25.70 -11.64 -4.58
N LEU A 211 25.38 -12.93 -4.42
CA LEU A 211 26.26 -13.91 -3.78
C LEU A 211 27.63 -14.03 -4.46
N ASP A 212 27.68 -13.87 -5.78
CA ASP A 212 28.91 -13.94 -6.58
C ASP A 212 29.78 -12.68 -6.51
N SER A 213 29.29 -11.60 -5.86
CA SER A 213 30.08 -10.39 -5.63
C SER A 213 31.26 -10.62 -4.68
N GLY A 214 31.17 -11.63 -3.81
CA GLY A 214 32.16 -11.89 -2.77
C GLY A 214 32.10 -10.95 -1.56
N GLU A 215 31.13 -10.02 -1.52
CA GLU A 215 30.89 -9.10 -0.40
C GLU A 215 29.56 -9.43 0.29
N ARG A 216 29.49 -9.30 1.63
CA ARG A 216 28.23 -9.41 2.38
C ARG A 216 27.54 -8.05 2.41
N ASP A 217 26.26 -8.03 2.06
CA ASP A 217 25.41 -6.85 2.25
C ASP A 217 24.76 -6.86 3.65
N VAL A 218 23.97 -5.83 3.94
CA VAL A 218 23.20 -5.67 5.17
C VAL A 218 21.71 -5.57 4.85
N VAL A 219 20.90 -6.38 5.53
CA VAL A 219 19.45 -6.24 5.56
C VAL A 219 19.01 -5.81 6.94
N ALA A 220 18.10 -4.83 6.97
CA ALA A 220 17.35 -4.47 8.17
C ALA A 220 15.97 -5.10 8.11
N LEU A 221 15.58 -5.77 9.19
CA LEU A 221 14.24 -6.35 9.38
C LEU A 221 13.60 -5.68 10.59
N GLN A 222 12.32 -5.36 10.49
CA GLN A 222 11.58 -4.71 11.56
C GLN A 222 10.32 -5.49 11.92
N ALA A 223 9.94 -5.42 13.20
CA ALA A 223 8.62 -5.78 13.68
C ALA A 223 8.14 -4.73 14.67
N VAL A 224 6.93 -4.23 14.50
CA VAL A 224 6.35 -3.20 15.38
C VAL A 224 4.91 -3.55 15.74
N THR A 225 4.45 -3.08 16.90
CA THR A 225 3.06 -3.20 17.35
C THR A 225 2.64 -1.99 18.17
N ALA A 226 1.38 -1.57 18.05
CA ALA A 226 0.77 -0.57 18.95
C ALA A 226 0.32 -1.17 20.30
N GLY A 227 0.37 -2.50 20.45
CA GLY A 227 -0.06 -3.24 21.64
C GLY A 227 -1.43 -3.91 21.48
N SER A 228 -1.62 -5.05 22.15
CA SER A 228 -2.88 -5.82 22.13
C SER A 228 -4.04 -5.08 22.81
N GLU A 229 -3.73 -4.17 23.71
CA GLU A 229 -4.68 -3.41 24.51
C GLU A 229 -5.58 -2.52 23.64
N VAL A 230 -5.11 -2.09 22.45
CA VAL A 230 -5.94 -1.42 21.45
C VAL A 230 -7.15 -2.29 21.07
N THR A 231 -6.89 -3.56 20.73
CA THR A 231 -7.92 -4.53 20.37
C THR A 231 -8.86 -4.81 21.55
N GLU A 232 -8.32 -4.89 22.77
CA GLU A 232 -9.12 -5.11 23.98
C GLU A 232 -10.08 -3.93 24.26
N VAL A 233 -9.60 -2.70 24.12
CA VAL A 233 -10.42 -1.49 24.27
C VAL A 233 -11.50 -1.43 23.20
N MET A 234 -11.17 -1.74 21.94
CA MET A 234 -12.15 -1.80 20.86
C MET A 234 -13.26 -2.82 21.15
N ALA A 235 -12.91 -4.03 21.59
CA ALA A 235 -13.87 -5.07 21.94
C ALA A 235 -14.71 -4.72 23.20
N ARG A 236 -14.18 -3.90 24.11
CA ARG A 236 -14.96 -3.33 25.22
C ARG A 236 -15.98 -2.31 24.70
N LEU A 237 -15.53 -1.33 23.92
CA LEU A 237 -16.40 -0.27 23.37
C LEU A 237 -17.53 -0.85 22.53
N GLU A 238 -17.25 -1.88 21.72
CA GLU A 238 -18.27 -2.60 20.96
C GLU A 238 -19.36 -3.21 21.86
N ARG A 239 -18.95 -3.89 22.95
CA ARG A 239 -19.89 -4.51 23.90
C ARG A 239 -20.72 -3.48 24.67
N GLU A 240 -20.17 -2.28 24.86
CA GLU A 240 -20.83 -1.16 25.52
C GLU A 240 -21.73 -0.36 24.55
N GLY A 241 -21.63 -0.60 23.25
CA GLY A 241 -22.39 0.10 22.20
C GLY A 241 -21.77 1.46 21.81
N GLU A 242 -20.54 1.71 22.20
CA GLU A 242 -19.80 2.97 21.96
C GLU A 242 -19.02 2.91 20.63
N PHE A 243 -19.75 2.69 19.53
CA PHE A 243 -19.15 2.47 18.21
C PHE A 243 -18.38 3.66 17.65
N ALA A 244 -18.78 4.90 18.00
CA ALA A 244 -18.07 6.11 17.58
C ALA A 244 -16.68 6.18 18.21
N ASP A 245 -16.59 5.92 19.53
CA ASP A 245 -15.30 5.88 20.22
C ASP A 245 -14.45 4.70 19.76
N GLN A 246 -15.07 3.54 19.47
CA GLN A 246 -14.37 2.40 18.87
C GLN A 246 -13.72 2.78 17.53
N LEU A 247 -14.42 3.51 16.67
CA LEU A 247 -13.89 4.01 15.39
C LEU A 247 -12.65 4.90 15.60
N PHE A 248 -12.73 5.83 16.56
CA PHE A 248 -11.62 6.74 16.83
C PHE A 248 -10.41 6.00 17.41
N VAL A 249 -10.63 5.08 18.35
CA VAL A 249 -9.57 4.23 18.94
C VAL A 249 -8.92 3.37 17.87
N HIS A 250 -9.70 2.72 17.01
CA HIS A 250 -9.20 1.92 15.90
C HIS A 250 -8.32 2.77 14.97
N GLY A 251 -8.82 3.94 14.55
CA GLY A 251 -8.07 4.85 13.68
C GLY A 251 -6.74 5.29 14.29
N LEU A 252 -6.73 5.65 15.58
CA LEU A 252 -5.50 6.01 16.28
C LEU A 252 -4.54 4.83 16.39
N GLY A 253 -5.03 3.63 16.73
CA GLY A 253 -4.20 2.43 16.84
C GLY A 253 -3.53 2.03 15.53
N VAL A 254 -4.27 2.07 14.41
CA VAL A 254 -3.72 1.81 13.07
C VAL A 254 -2.64 2.83 12.72
N GLN A 255 -2.90 4.12 12.99
CA GLN A 255 -1.93 5.17 12.68
C GLN A 255 -0.71 5.15 13.58
N VAL A 256 -0.84 4.73 14.83
CA VAL A 256 0.32 4.51 15.72
C VAL A 256 1.17 3.35 15.22
N ALA A 257 0.57 2.25 14.76
CA ALA A 257 1.33 1.15 14.18
C ALA A 257 2.12 1.58 12.93
N GLU A 258 1.50 2.35 12.04
CA GLU A 258 2.16 2.88 10.84
C GLU A 258 3.22 3.94 11.18
N GLY A 259 2.91 4.86 12.09
CA GLY A 259 3.84 5.89 12.55
C GLY A 259 5.05 5.29 13.27
N LEU A 260 4.86 4.23 14.05
CA LEU A 260 5.95 3.49 14.69
C LEU A 260 6.86 2.83 13.65
N ALA A 261 6.26 2.30 12.60
CA ALA A 261 6.97 1.68 11.49
C ALA A 261 7.78 2.69 10.67
N GLU A 262 7.26 3.91 10.47
CA GLU A 262 7.99 4.99 9.79
C GLU A 262 9.04 5.64 10.69
N TRP A 263 8.76 5.82 11.99
CA TRP A 263 9.74 6.27 12.98
C TRP A 263 10.95 5.33 12.99
N LEU A 264 10.73 4.02 13.10
CA LEU A 264 11.81 3.05 13.15
C LEU A 264 12.60 3.01 11.84
N HIS A 265 11.93 3.18 10.69
CA HIS A 265 12.60 3.32 9.40
C HIS A 265 13.46 4.59 9.32
N SER A 266 12.99 5.71 9.90
CA SER A 266 13.77 6.93 10.00
C SER A 266 15.02 6.76 10.86
N GLU A 267 14.91 5.98 11.95
CA GLU A 267 16.05 5.62 12.79
C GLU A 267 17.04 4.73 12.03
N VAL A 268 16.57 3.74 11.26
CA VAL A 268 17.44 2.93 10.37
C VAL A 268 18.20 3.81 9.38
N ARG A 269 17.53 4.79 8.74
CA ARG A 269 18.19 5.73 7.83
C ARG A 269 19.29 6.51 8.56
N ARG A 270 18.99 7.02 9.75
CA ARG A 270 19.95 7.77 10.58
C ARG A 270 21.15 6.89 10.98
N GLU A 271 20.89 5.67 11.43
CA GLU A 271 21.89 4.71 11.90
C GLU A 271 22.82 4.24 10.78
N LEU A 272 22.29 4.01 9.58
CA LEU A 272 23.06 3.59 8.41
C LEU A 272 23.68 4.76 7.63
N GLY A 273 23.49 6.01 8.08
CA GLY A 273 24.01 7.21 7.41
C GLY A 273 23.41 7.44 6.02
N MET A 274 22.15 7.05 5.84
CA MET A 274 21.40 7.20 4.60
C MET A 274 20.83 8.61 4.45
N GLU A 275 20.68 9.07 3.21
CA GLU A 275 19.90 10.28 2.94
C GLU A 275 18.41 10.05 3.30
N ALA A 276 17.70 11.13 3.64
CA ALA A 276 16.35 11.06 4.21
C ALA A 276 15.31 10.33 3.31
N ASP A 277 15.50 10.34 1.99
CA ASP A 277 14.62 9.70 1.01
C ASP A 277 15.20 8.41 0.39
N GLN A 278 16.38 7.98 0.87
CA GLN A 278 17.05 6.77 0.43
C GLN A 278 16.42 5.53 1.06
N GLY A 279 16.47 4.42 0.32
CA GLY A 279 16.00 3.11 0.78
C GLY A 279 14.48 2.97 0.76
N ARG A 280 13.99 1.75 0.96
CA ARG A 280 12.55 1.46 1.04
C ARG A 280 12.25 0.36 2.03
N ARG A 281 11.05 0.45 2.58
CA ARG A 281 10.47 -0.47 3.56
C ARG A 281 9.29 -1.19 2.93
N TRP A 282 9.37 -2.51 2.76
CA TRP A 282 8.24 -3.30 2.25
C TRP A 282 7.71 -4.24 3.33
N SER A 283 6.40 -4.24 3.51
CA SER A 283 5.69 -5.14 4.41
C SER A 283 5.05 -6.28 3.60
N TRP A 284 5.07 -7.51 4.11
CA TRP A 284 4.48 -8.64 3.39
C TRP A 284 2.97 -8.51 3.24
N GLY A 285 2.45 -9.03 2.13
CA GLY A 285 1.07 -8.82 1.67
C GLY A 285 0.91 -7.63 0.70
N TYR A 286 1.91 -6.75 0.60
CA TYR A 286 1.93 -5.68 -0.39
C TYR A 286 2.40 -6.18 -1.77
N PRO A 287 2.12 -5.43 -2.87
CA PRO A 287 2.35 -5.90 -4.24
C PRO A 287 3.78 -6.37 -4.58
N ALA A 288 4.81 -5.86 -3.89
CA ALA A 288 6.21 -6.25 -4.09
C ALA A 288 6.59 -7.58 -3.39
N CYS A 289 5.92 -7.92 -2.28
CA CYS A 289 6.12 -9.13 -1.49
C CYS A 289 4.76 -9.68 -0.99
N PRO A 290 3.88 -10.15 -1.90
CA PRO A 290 2.50 -10.49 -1.58
C PRO A 290 2.33 -11.79 -0.78
N GLU A 291 3.37 -12.62 -0.70
CA GLU A 291 3.32 -13.94 -0.04
C GLU A 291 3.37 -13.79 1.48
N GLN A 292 2.23 -13.90 2.15
CA GLN A 292 2.14 -13.71 3.60
C GLN A 292 2.80 -14.84 4.41
N SER A 293 2.94 -16.05 3.86
CA SER A 293 3.60 -17.16 4.57
C SER A 293 5.07 -16.87 4.89
N GLU A 294 5.71 -15.96 4.16
CA GLU A 294 7.07 -15.49 4.46
C GLU A 294 7.17 -14.78 5.82
N HIS A 295 6.05 -14.29 6.40
CA HIS A 295 6.04 -13.78 7.77
C HIS A 295 6.60 -14.79 8.77
N GLU A 296 6.40 -16.10 8.59
CA GLU A 296 6.93 -17.09 9.52
C GLU A 296 8.45 -17.02 9.68
N LYS A 297 9.18 -16.75 8.59
CA LYS A 297 10.64 -16.66 8.60
C LYS A 297 11.11 -15.42 9.35
N VAL A 298 10.50 -14.28 9.03
CA VAL A 298 10.85 -12.98 9.63
C VAL A 298 10.45 -12.94 11.10
N TYR A 299 9.30 -13.53 11.43
CA TYR A 299 8.81 -13.72 12.78
C TYR A 299 9.81 -14.48 13.66
N ARG A 300 10.43 -15.53 13.12
CA ARG A 300 11.53 -16.26 13.80
C ARG A 300 12.81 -15.45 13.88
N LEU A 301 13.24 -14.85 12.77
CA LEU A 301 14.48 -14.07 12.70
C LEU A 301 14.51 -12.93 13.71
N LEU A 302 13.37 -12.28 13.94
CA LEU A 302 13.24 -11.13 14.83
C LEU A 302 12.84 -11.47 16.26
N ASP A 303 12.65 -12.73 16.61
CA ASP A 303 12.01 -13.11 17.89
C ASP A 303 10.74 -12.26 18.15
N ALA A 304 9.87 -12.16 17.14
CA ALA A 304 8.62 -11.40 17.22
C ALA A 304 7.70 -11.81 18.41
N PRO A 305 7.66 -13.07 18.89
CA PRO A 305 6.96 -13.38 20.15
C PRO A 305 7.49 -12.58 21.35
N GLY A 306 8.77 -12.18 21.33
CA GLY A 306 9.39 -11.32 22.35
C GLY A 306 8.70 -9.95 22.49
N ILE A 307 8.08 -9.44 21.40
CA ILE A 307 7.20 -8.26 21.43
C ILE A 307 5.71 -8.53 21.61
N GLY A 308 5.33 -9.79 21.87
CA GLY A 308 3.93 -10.19 22.07
C GLY A 308 3.17 -10.44 20.76
N LEU A 309 3.87 -10.49 19.61
CA LEU A 309 3.25 -10.77 18.33
C LEU A 309 2.94 -12.26 18.18
N THR A 310 1.84 -12.58 17.51
CA THR A 310 1.49 -13.93 17.05
C THR A 310 1.17 -13.94 15.55
N LEU A 311 1.14 -15.14 14.95
CA LEU A 311 0.67 -15.34 13.58
C LEU A 311 -0.61 -16.17 13.59
N THR A 312 -1.63 -15.73 12.86
CA THR A 312 -2.83 -16.51 12.60
C THR A 312 -2.55 -17.69 11.67
N GLY A 313 -3.51 -18.59 11.51
CA GLY A 313 -3.43 -19.68 10.53
C GLY A 313 -3.36 -19.20 9.07
N GLY A 314 -3.70 -17.94 8.79
CA GLY A 314 -3.52 -17.29 7.49
C GLY A 314 -2.25 -16.43 7.40
N TYR A 315 -1.33 -16.55 8.35
CA TYR A 315 -0.09 -15.78 8.45
C TYR A 315 -0.26 -14.26 8.64
N ALA A 316 -1.47 -13.80 8.96
CA ALA A 316 -1.68 -12.43 9.43
C ALA A 316 -1.05 -12.27 10.82
N VAL A 317 -0.45 -11.10 11.08
CA VAL A 317 0.19 -10.75 12.34
C VAL A 317 -0.87 -10.25 13.32
N GLU A 318 -0.76 -10.69 14.57
CA GLU A 318 -1.63 -10.27 15.66
C GLU A 318 -0.80 -9.64 16.80
N PRO A 319 -1.28 -8.54 17.42
CA PRO A 319 -2.54 -7.83 17.14
C PRO A 319 -2.53 -7.14 15.77
N GLU A 320 -3.70 -6.82 15.23
CA GLU A 320 -3.87 -6.25 13.87
C GLU A 320 -3.08 -4.94 13.68
N GLN A 321 -2.94 -4.15 14.74
CA GLN A 321 -2.16 -2.90 14.74
C GLN A 321 -0.65 -3.20 14.87
N SER A 322 -0.14 -4.03 13.96
CA SER A 322 1.26 -4.46 13.91
C SER A 322 1.72 -4.61 12.46
N THR A 323 3.03 -4.52 12.23
CA THR A 323 3.61 -4.80 10.92
C THR A 323 5.01 -5.37 11.01
N LEU A 324 5.33 -6.27 10.08
CA LEU A 324 6.67 -6.79 9.84
C LEU A 324 7.13 -6.28 8.47
N ALA A 325 8.35 -5.77 8.39
CA ALA A 325 8.87 -5.23 7.13
C ALA A 325 10.36 -5.52 6.95
N ILE A 326 10.75 -5.57 5.68
CA ILE A 326 12.14 -5.54 5.23
C ILE A 326 12.50 -4.12 4.81
N ILE A 327 13.70 -3.66 5.17
CA ILE A 327 14.24 -2.35 4.81
C ILE A 327 15.52 -2.54 4.00
N ALA A 328 15.53 -2.03 2.76
CA ALA A 328 16.73 -1.96 1.94
C ALA A 328 17.35 -0.56 2.03
N HIS A 329 18.68 -0.50 2.19
CA HIS A 329 19.42 0.76 2.19
C HIS A 329 19.68 1.33 0.79
N HIS A 330 19.50 0.50 -0.25
CA HIS A 330 19.88 0.80 -1.63
C HIS A 330 19.19 2.07 -2.17
N PRO A 331 19.92 2.99 -2.84
CA PRO A 331 19.36 4.25 -3.31
C PRO A 331 18.30 4.08 -4.41
N GLN A 332 18.42 3.07 -5.26
CA GLN A 332 17.41 2.80 -6.29
C GLN A 332 16.22 1.97 -5.79
N ALA A 333 16.16 1.63 -4.50
CA ALA A 333 15.00 0.94 -3.93
C ALA A 333 13.75 1.80 -4.14
N VAL A 334 12.65 1.19 -4.59
CA VAL A 334 11.39 1.89 -4.89
C VAL A 334 10.18 1.01 -4.54
N TYR A 335 9.03 1.61 -4.25
CA TYR A 335 7.79 0.86 -4.24
C TYR A 335 7.42 0.42 -5.66
N PHE A 336 7.09 -0.85 -5.83
CA PHE A 336 6.67 -1.44 -7.11
C PHE A 336 5.65 -2.54 -6.87
N GLY A 337 4.97 -2.96 -7.92
CA GLY A 337 4.11 -4.14 -7.92
C GLY A 337 4.43 -5.05 -9.09
N MET A 338 3.80 -6.21 -9.16
CA MET A 338 4.04 -7.16 -10.25
C MET A 338 3.71 -6.61 -11.64
N LYS A 339 2.89 -5.55 -11.71
CA LYS A 339 2.43 -4.89 -12.94
C LYS A 339 2.70 -3.38 -12.98
N SER A 340 3.43 -2.83 -12.01
CA SER A 340 3.67 -1.39 -11.88
C SER A 340 5.03 -1.09 -11.25
N GLY A 341 5.55 0.11 -11.48
CA GLY A 341 6.88 0.52 -11.03
C GLY A 341 7.99 0.30 -12.08
N ARG A 342 9.04 1.11 -11.97
CA ARG A 342 10.23 1.12 -12.82
C ARG A 342 11.45 1.40 -11.96
N LEU A 343 12.60 0.89 -12.38
CA LEU A 343 13.87 1.18 -11.72
C LEU A 343 14.22 2.66 -11.92
N PRO A 344 14.39 3.45 -10.85
CA PRO A 344 14.86 4.82 -10.98
C PRO A 344 16.33 4.84 -11.42
N LYS A 345 16.74 5.89 -12.15
CA LYS A 345 18.14 6.05 -12.60
C LYS A 345 19.12 6.33 -11.46
N GLN A 346 18.65 6.96 -10.39
CA GLN A 346 19.39 7.33 -9.18
C GLN A 346 18.46 7.08 -7.98
N THR A 347 18.58 7.89 -6.92
CA THR A 347 17.66 7.86 -5.80
C THR A 347 16.25 8.30 -6.23
N ALA A 348 15.24 7.51 -5.86
CA ALA A 348 13.84 7.93 -5.99
C ALA A 348 13.40 8.60 -4.68
N PRO A 349 12.75 9.78 -4.74
CA PRO A 349 12.22 10.40 -3.53
C PRO A 349 11.19 9.48 -2.88
N ASP A 350 11.29 9.30 -1.56
CA ASP A 350 10.28 8.62 -0.75
C ASP A 350 9.22 9.61 -0.26
N GLN A 351 7.99 9.13 -0.09
CA GLN A 351 6.93 9.90 0.56
C GLN A 351 7.04 9.68 2.08
N VAL A 352 8.07 10.23 2.68
CA VAL A 352 8.29 10.19 4.14
C VAL A 352 7.12 10.90 4.83
N ILE A 353 6.46 10.23 5.78
CA ILE A 353 5.34 10.81 6.55
C ILE A 353 5.87 12.02 7.34
N ALA A 354 6.95 11.82 8.09
CA ALA A 354 7.69 12.87 8.78
C ALA A 354 8.92 13.32 7.97
N ASP A 355 8.74 14.02 6.85
CA ASP A 355 9.88 14.62 6.15
C ASP A 355 10.56 15.65 7.09
N PRO A 356 11.88 15.57 7.36
CA PRO A 356 12.58 16.54 8.21
C PRO A 356 12.46 17.99 7.72
N ARG A 357 12.20 18.20 6.42
CA ARG A 357 11.89 19.51 5.82
C ARG A 357 10.43 19.93 6.03
N ARG A 358 9.56 18.97 6.39
CA ARG A 358 8.13 19.12 6.70
C ARG A 358 7.81 18.86 8.18
N ARG A 359 8.80 18.67 9.06
CA ARG A 359 8.67 18.59 10.54
C ARG A 359 7.91 19.77 11.15
N ALA A 360 7.63 20.82 10.37
CA ALA A 360 6.84 21.98 10.71
C ALA A 360 5.32 21.77 10.50
N GLY A 361 4.77 20.63 10.92
CA GLY A 361 3.32 20.38 10.86
C GLY A 361 2.68 20.23 12.23
N HIS A 362 3.42 19.71 13.20
CA HIS A 362 2.98 19.59 14.59
C HIS A 362 4.12 19.17 15.53
N ARG A 363 3.95 19.41 16.83
CA ARG A 363 4.87 18.96 17.91
C ARG A 363 4.12 18.64 19.19
N VAL A 364 4.66 17.71 19.98
CA VAL A 364 4.16 17.40 21.33
C VAL A 364 5.07 18.08 22.36
N GLY A 365 4.49 18.78 23.33
CA GLY A 365 5.22 19.34 24.48
C GLY A 365 5.32 18.34 25.64
N ASP A 366 6.22 18.58 26.59
CA ASP A 366 6.45 17.71 27.76
C ASP A 366 5.19 17.44 28.63
N ASP A 367 4.14 18.26 28.48
CA ASP A 367 2.84 18.11 29.16
C ASP A 367 1.77 17.39 28.33
N GLY A 368 2.16 16.86 27.16
CA GLY A 368 1.30 16.18 26.19
C GLY A 368 0.51 17.14 25.29
N THR A 369 0.72 18.46 25.39
CA THR A 369 0.03 19.44 24.53
C THR A 369 0.51 19.31 23.09
N ILE A 370 -0.42 19.26 22.14
CA ILE A 370 -0.11 19.12 20.71
C ILE A 370 -0.30 20.45 20.01
N TRP A 371 0.76 20.92 19.37
CA TRP A 371 0.74 22.14 18.56
C TRP A 371 0.68 21.73 17.10
N PHE A 372 -0.25 22.27 16.32
CA PHE A 372 -0.29 22.12 14.87
C PHE A 372 0.23 23.41 14.22
N ASP A 373 1.07 23.29 13.20
CA ASP A 373 1.60 24.45 12.46
C ASP A 373 0.66 24.80 11.29
N ASP A 374 0.40 26.11 11.09
CA ASP A 374 -0.62 26.63 10.16
C ASP A 374 -0.31 26.41 8.65
N ASP A 375 0.90 25.94 8.28
CA ASP A 375 1.36 25.84 6.88
C ASP A 375 1.31 24.40 6.29
N ALA A 376 0.84 23.40 7.05
CA ALA A 376 0.82 21.99 6.63
C ALA A 376 -0.21 21.64 5.53
N ASP A 377 -1.14 22.54 5.23
CA ASP A 377 -2.34 22.27 4.43
C ASP A 377 -2.13 22.38 2.89
N SER A 378 -0.92 22.66 2.41
CA SER A 378 -0.67 22.93 0.98
C SER A 378 -0.48 21.69 0.08
N TYR A 379 -0.53 20.47 0.65
CA TYR A 379 -0.27 19.21 -0.09
C TYR A 379 -1.54 18.35 -0.29
N GLU A 380 -2.72 18.95 -0.26
CA GLU A 380 -4.00 18.23 -0.34
C GLU A 380 -4.31 17.64 -1.74
N ASP A 381 -3.67 18.09 -2.82
CA ASP A 381 -4.12 17.82 -4.20
C ASP A 381 -3.47 16.60 -4.88
N SER A 382 -2.25 16.21 -4.49
CA SER A 382 -1.48 15.17 -5.22
C SER A 382 -1.63 13.74 -4.70
N ARG A 383 -2.21 13.55 -3.50
CA ARG A 383 -2.45 12.23 -2.89
C ARG A 383 -3.86 11.69 -3.17
N GLU A 384 -4.86 12.56 -3.41
CA GLU A 384 -6.20 12.14 -3.84
C GLU A 384 -6.13 11.37 -5.18
N GLU A 385 -5.33 11.83 -6.14
CA GLU A 385 -5.13 11.13 -7.44
C GLU A 385 -4.47 9.75 -7.28
N ALA A 386 -3.50 9.58 -6.37
CA ALA A 386 -2.78 8.32 -6.18
C ALA A 386 -3.58 7.25 -5.42
N ILE A 387 -4.53 7.66 -4.57
CA ILE A 387 -5.45 6.74 -3.88
C ILE A 387 -6.56 6.30 -4.83
N GLU A 388 -7.06 7.18 -5.71
CA GLU A 388 -8.02 6.82 -6.76
C GLU A 388 -7.40 5.95 -7.86
N GLU A 389 -6.15 6.19 -8.27
CA GLU A 389 -5.45 5.34 -9.26
C GLU A 389 -5.12 3.94 -8.74
N ASN A 390 -5.04 3.74 -7.42
CA ASN A 390 -4.84 2.41 -6.81
C ASN A 390 -6.14 1.73 -6.41
N ASP A 391 -7.31 2.28 -6.76
CA ASP A 391 -8.57 1.56 -6.66
C ASP A 391 -8.53 0.36 -7.65
N PRO A 392 -8.56 -0.89 -7.15
CA PRO A 392 -8.52 -2.07 -8.00
C PRO A 392 -9.71 -2.13 -8.99
N ASP A 393 -10.79 -1.39 -8.75
CA ASP A 393 -11.92 -1.27 -9.68
C ASP A 393 -11.65 -0.23 -10.80
N VAL A 394 -10.84 0.83 -10.57
CA VAL A 394 -10.47 1.82 -11.61
C VAL A 394 -9.42 1.27 -12.57
N VAL A 395 -8.42 0.55 -12.04
CA VAL A 395 -7.38 -0.11 -12.85
C VAL A 395 -7.99 -1.21 -13.74
N ALA A 396 -9.09 -1.83 -13.32
CA ALA A 396 -9.80 -2.85 -14.09
C ALA A 396 -10.62 -2.28 -15.26
N GLU A 397 -11.10 -1.02 -15.18
CA GLU A 397 -11.87 -0.38 -16.25
C GLU A 397 -10.98 0.32 -17.30
N ALA A 398 -9.82 0.85 -16.91
CA ALA A 398 -8.90 1.53 -17.85
C ALA A 398 -8.28 0.58 -18.91
N ASP A 399 -8.18 -0.71 -18.60
CA ASP A 399 -7.59 -1.75 -19.47
C ASP A 399 -8.54 -2.22 -20.62
N GLY A 400 -9.69 -1.57 -20.79
CA GLY A 400 -10.74 -1.93 -21.77
C GLY A 400 -10.80 -1.11 -23.06
N ALA A 401 -10.03 -0.03 -23.21
CA ALA A 401 -10.09 0.82 -24.40
C ALA A 401 -9.06 0.40 -25.48
N PRO A 402 -9.47 0.08 -26.72
CA PRO A 402 -8.52 -0.22 -27.79
C PRO A 402 -7.79 1.06 -28.22
N ALA A 403 -6.45 1.00 -28.24
CA ALA A 403 -5.59 2.05 -28.77
C ALA A 403 -5.86 2.27 -30.27
N GLY A 404 -6.61 3.33 -30.58
CA GLY A 404 -6.83 3.84 -31.94
C GLY A 404 -5.79 4.91 -32.29
N ALA A 405 -5.12 4.70 -33.42
CA ALA A 405 -4.09 5.56 -33.99
C ALA A 405 -4.55 6.99 -34.29
N GLY A 406 -3.63 7.96 -34.21
CA GLY A 406 -3.80 9.27 -34.82
C GLY A 406 -3.00 10.40 -34.17
N ARG A 407 -1.69 10.45 -34.41
CA ARG A 407 -0.93 11.70 -34.34
C ARG A 407 -1.33 12.55 -35.55
N GLU A 408 -1.85 13.75 -35.33
CA GLU A 408 -1.71 14.84 -36.30
C GLU A 408 -1.64 16.18 -35.58
N GLU A 409 -0.56 16.91 -35.85
CA GLU A 409 -0.32 18.29 -35.48
C GLU A 409 -1.35 19.19 -36.16
N ASN A 410 -1.80 20.26 -35.50
CA ASN A 410 -1.60 21.63 -35.98
C ASN A 410 -2.16 22.67 -35.03
N GLY A 411 -1.34 23.69 -34.80
CA GLY A 411 -1.70 24.89 -34.05
C GLY A 411 -2.47 25.92 -34.87
N SER A 412 -3.08 26.82 -34.11
CA SER A 412 -3.23 28.27 -34.33
C SER A 412 -3.88 28.79 -35.63
N GLY A 413 -5.03 29.42 -35.45
CA GLY A 413 -5.47 30.65 -36.15
C GLY A 413 -5.97 30.44 -37.57
N THR A 414 -6.98 31.10 -38.10
CA THR A 414 -7.74 32.32 -37.78
C THR A 414 -8.82 32.37 -38.86
N ASP A 415 -10.03 32.86 -38.58
CA ASP A 415 -10.97 33.22 -39.65
C ASP A 415 -11.37 34.69 -39.52
N ALA A 416 -10.90 35.50 -40.46
CA ALA A 416 -11.35 36.87 -40.71
C ALA A 416 -10.98 37.28 -42.16
N THR A 417 -11.96 37.09 -43.04
CA THR A 417 -12.43 38.03 -44.08
C THR A 417 -11.44 38.81 -44.96
N ASN A 418 -11.61 38.58 -46.27
CA ASN A 418 -11.51 39.47 -47.45
C ASN A 418 -10.62 38.81 -48.51
N GLY A 419 -11.01 38.64 -49.76
CA GLY A 419 -11.91 39.44 -50.58
C GLY A 419 -11.17 39.78 -51.89
N ALA A 420 -11.86 39.57 -53.02
CA ALA A 420 -11.49 39.96 -54.39
C ALA A 420 -10.52 39.05 -55.18
N GLY A 421 -10.94 38.67 -56.38
CA GLY A 421 -10.00 38.55 -57.50
C GLY A 421 -10.25 37.52 -58.61
N ARG A 422 -11.35 37.66 -59.35
CA ARG A 422 -11.45 37.46 -60.82
C ARG A 422 -11.06 36.12 -61.49
N SER A 423 -12.05 35.65 -62.25
CA SER A 423 -12.03 35.24 -63.67
C SER A 423 -11.67 33.80 -64.03
N GLY A 424 -12.57 33.17 -64.80
CA GLY A 424 -12.29 32.01 -65.66
C GLY A 424 -13.38 30.93 -65.64
N ALA A 425 -14.47 31.14 -66.38
CA ALA A 425 -15.38 30.07 -66.81
C ALA A 425 -14.82 29.41 -68.11
N PRO A 426 -15.50 28.45 -68.80
CA PRO A 426 -16.68 27.63 -68.43
C PRO A 426 -16.54 26.12 -68.85
N VAL A 427 -17.70 25.43 -68.87
CA VAL A 427 -18.06 24.19 -69.61
C VAL A 427 -17.91 22.90 -68.78
N GLY A 428 -18.92 22.04 -68.58
CA GLY A 428 -20.29 21.96 -69.10
C GLY A 428 -20.80 20.51 -68.98
N GLY A 429 -22.11 20.32 -68.83
CA GLY A 429 -22.84 19.03 -68.91
C GLY A 429 -23.49 18.65 -67.57
N ARG A 430 -24.80 18.85 -67.36
CA ARG A 430 -25.98 18.13 -67.92
C ARG A 430 -25.98 16.65 -67.55
N ASP A 431 -27.07 16.02 -67.14
CA ASP A 431 -28.47 16.39 -66.90
C ASP A 431 -29.12 15.18 -66.20
N GLU A 432 -30.15 15.45 -65.39
CA GLU A 432 -31.43 14.71 -65.23
C GLU A 432 -31.36 13.24 -64.71
N GLU A 433 -32.20 12.80 -63.77
CA GLU A 433 -33.60 13.13 -63.47
C GLU A 433 -33.94 12.80 -62.00
#